data_AF-A0A812PWV2-F1
#
_entry.id   AF-A0A812PWV2-F1
#
_cell.length_a   1.000
_cell.length_b   1.000
_cell.length_c   1.000
_cell.angle_alpha   90.00
_cell.angle_beta   90.00
_cell.angle_gamma   90.00
#
_symmetry.space_group_name_H-M   'P 1'
#
loop_
_entity.id
_entity.type
_entity.pdbx_description
1 polymer ?
#
loop_
_entity_poly.entity_id
_entity_poly.type
_entity_poly.pdbx_seq_one_letter_code
_entity_poly.pdbx_strand_id
1 'polypeptide(L)'
;MAKEFPMPRADILLHTGDISDHGDDAEIADFNEWLGEIKHHYKYGVLLISGNHDWMSQLGRVQAWQAEPEVLLYPKHLQDKVPNARVLHHELVEVAGVRIFGSDWCPWFGYAAPGDWWNMEWTQARQRVFAAWKQQALRNGSSDPVPTHRYAEIPGGVDILMSHMAPWDIFDQTLYGQWGSSKDLRSHLEAIRPKVHLFGHIHENRGAWQRWSPSKAYMGGVEYEPLPGKKFCPRPPPNATYPSDLILNNAQMNNQFLDQTYTHSWGPVEIKAPGKLITAKWSGGQWHFSAERCDSAASRVSS
;
A
#
# COMPACT_ATOMS: atom_id res chain seq x y z
N MET A 1 -1.63 20.00 21.35
CA MET A 1 -2.85 19.17 21.32
C MET A 1 -2.64 18.13 20.22
N ALA A 2 -2.76 16.84 20.54
CA ALA A 2 -2.74 15.79 19.51
C ALA A 2 -3.91 16.05 18.54
N LYS A 3 -3.67 15.96 17.24
CA LYS A 3 -4.74 16.07 16.25
C LYS A 3 -5.42 14.71 16.17
N GLU A 4 -6.68 14.64 16.60
CA GLU A 4 -7.53 13.48 16.32
C GLU A 4 -8.05 13.57 14.89
N PHE A 5 -7.90 12.50 14.12
CA PHE A 5 -8.42 12.39 12.77
C PHE A 5 -9.59 11.40 12.76
N PRO A 6 -10.85 11.86 12.92
CA PRO A 6 -11.98 10.96 12.96
C PRO A 6 -12.09 10.22 11.62
N MET A 7 -12.17 8.90 11.68
CA MET A 7 -12.38 8.07 10.51
C MET A 7 -13.83 8.22 10.01
N PRO A 8 -14.07 8.76 8.80
CA PRO A 8 -15.42 9.07 8.35
C PRO A 8 -16.22 7.80 8.06
N ARG A 9 -17.55 7.93 8.05
CA ARG A 9 -18.43 6.92 7.48
C ARG A 9 -18.19 6.80 5.97
N ALA A 10 -18.11 5.58 5.48
CA ALA A 10 -17.95 5.28 4.06
C ALA A 10 -18.53 3.89 3.75
N ASP A 11 -18.53 3.51 2.47
CA ASP A 11 -18.96 2.16 2.09
C ASP A 11 -17.91 1.10 2.42
N ILE A 12 -16.63 1.42 2.27
CA ILE A 12 -15.51 0.47 2.46
C ILE A 12 -14.27 1.22 2.94
N LEU A 13 -13.47 0.59 3.80
CA LEU A 13 -12.11 1.06 4.13
C LEU A 13 -11.09 0.22 3.35
N LEU A 14 -10.13 0.89 2.72
CA LEU A 14 -9.01 0.27 2.01
C LEU A 14 -7.71 0.61 2.74
N HIS A 15 -7.03 -0.38 3.30
CA HIS A 15 -5.76 -0.22 4.02
C HIS A 15 -4.62 -0.88 3.27
N THR A 16 -3.57 -0.13 2.95
CA THR A 16 -2.48 -0.56 2.06
C THR A 16 -1.26 -1.09 2.81
N GLY A 17 -1.46 -1.85 3.88
CA GLY A 17 -0.37 -2.47 4.67
C GLY A 17 0.30 -1.59 5.71
N ASP A 18 1.30 -2.17 6.39
CA ASP A 18 2.02 -1.60 7.54
C ASP A 18 1.08 -1.27 8.68
N ILE A 19 0.40 -2.31 9.18
CA ILE A 19 -0.49 -2.23 10.35
C ILE A 19 0.27 -2.43 11.68
N SER A 20 1.57 -2.71 11.60
CA SER A 20 2.46 -3.01 12.71
C SER A 20 3.87 -2.47 12.40
N ASP A 21 4.73 -2.35 13.40
CA ASP A 21 6.13 -1.93 13.20
C ASP A 21 7.05 -3.14 12.98
N HIS A 22 6.73 -4.29 13.57
CA HIS A 22 7.55 -5.50 13.48
C HIS A 22 6.75 -6.74 13.06
N GLY A 23 5.42 -6.65 12.92
CA GLY A 23 4.59 -7.82 12.64
C GLY A 23 4.49 -8.77 13.84
N ASP A 24 4.69 -8.24 15.05
CA ASP A 24 4.51 -8.99 16.28
C ASP A 24 3.03 -9.21 16.57
N ASP A 25 2.70 -10.37 17.16
CA ASP A 25 1.31 -10.76 17.42
C ASP A 25 0.56 -9.74 18.30
N ALA A 26 1.27 -9.06 19.21
CA ALA A 26 0.70 -8.03 20.07
C ALA A 26 0.34 -6.75 19.29
N GLU A 27 1.21 -6.30 18.37
CA GLU A 27 0.95 -5.13 17.52
C GLU A 27 -0.24 -5.39 16.58
N ILE A 28 -0.28 -6.58 15.98
CA ILE A 28 -1.38 -6.98 15.10
C ILE A 28 -2.70 -7.10 15.87
N ALA A 29 -2.65 -7.63 17.10
CA ALA A 29 -3.83 -7.72 17.96
C ALA A 29 -4.38 -6.34 18.36
N ASP A 30 -3.49 -5.41 18.74
CA ASP A 30 -3.83 -4.01 19.07
C ASP A 30 -4.50 -3.30 17.87
N PHE A 31 -3.90 -3.40 16.68
CA PHE A 31 -4.51 -2.90 15.45
C PHE A 31 -5.89 -3.51 15.19
N ASN A 32 -6.03 -4.83 15.34
CA ASN A 32 -7.29 -5.50 15.10
C ASN A 32 -8.37 -5.12 16.12
N GLU A 33 -8.01 -4.88 17.39
CA GLU A 33 -8.92 -4.37 18.42
C GLU A 33 -9.46 -2.99 18.03
N TRP A 34 -8.58 -2.04 17.71
CA TRP A 34 -8.95 -0.71 17.21
C TRP A 34 -9.81 -0.80 15.95
N LEU A 35 -9.47 -1.70 15.01
CA LEU A 35 -10.27 -1.90 13.81
C LEU A 35 -11.69 -2.39 14.15
N GLY A 36 -11.84 -3.22 15.19
CA GLY A 36 -13.12 -3.67 15.72
C GLY A 36 -13.99 -2.52 16.22
N GLU A 37 -13.39 -1.48 16.78
CA GLU A 37 -14.10 -0.28 17.22
C GLU A 37 -14.67 0.51 16.04
N ILE A 38 -13.94 0.63 14.93
CA ILE A 38 -14.34 1.50 13.81
C ILE A 38 -15.02 0.77 12.64
N LYS A 39 -14.91 -0.56 12.54
CA LYS A 39 -15.38 -1.32 11.35
C LYS A 39 -16.85 -1.08 11.00
N HIS A 40 -17.67 -0.76 12.00
CA HIS A 40 -19.10 -0.48 11.84
C HIS A 40 -19.39 0.82 11.08
N HIS A 41 -18.38 1.66 10.83
CA HIS A 41 -18.47 2.83 9.95
C HIS A 41 -18.51 2.45 8.46
N TYR A 42 -18.17 1.21 8.11
CA TYR A 42 -17.96 0.76 6.72
C TYR A 42 -18.97 -0.33 6.35
N LYS A 43 -19.91 0.03 5.46
CA LYS A 43 -21.02 -0.85 5.05
C LYS A 43 -20.59 -2.23 4.55
N TYR A 44 -19.52 -2.27 3.75
CA TYR A 44 -18.93 -3.50 3.18
C TYR A 44 -17.65 -3.93 3.92
N GLY A 45 -17.35 -3.32 5.07
CA GLY A 45 -16.21 -3.66 5.90
C GLY A 45 -14.87 -3.06 5.43
N VAL A 46 -13.80 -3.77 5.74
CA VAL A 46 -12.42 -3.33 5.57
C VAL A 46 -11.69 -4.32 4.67
N LEU A 47 -11.03 -3.82 3.63
CA LEU A 47 -10.06 -4.59 2.84
C LEU A 47 -8.65 -4.15 3.23
N LEU A 48 -7.80 -5.13 3.50
CA LEU A 48 -6.44 -4.93 3.95
C LEU A 48 -5.49 -5.75 3.06
N ILE A 49 -4.35 -5.18 2.68
CA ILE A 49 -3.18 -5.94 2.21
C ILE A 49 -2.06 -5.81 3.25
N SER A 50 -1.08 -6.71 3.26
CA SER A 50 0.10 -6.55 4.12
C SER A 50 1.15 -5.61 3.52
N GLY A 51 1.87 -4.91 4.38
CA GLY A 51 3.04 -4.09 4.06
C GLY A 51 4.34 -4.69 4.59
N ASN A 52 5.46 -3.99 4.40
CA ASN A 52 6.80 -4.54 4.68
C ASN A 52 7.06 -4.81 6.17
N HIS A 53 6.35 -4.13 7.06
CA HIS A 53 6.53 -4.28 8.50
C HIS A 53 5.76 -5.48 9.08
N ASP A 54 4.65 -5.87 8.45
CA ASP A 54 3.70 -6.87 8.97
C ASP A 54 4.25 -8.30 9.10
N TRP A 55 5.51 -8.52 8.69
CA TRP A 55 6.16 -9.83 8.66
C TRP A 55 7.59 -9.85 9.23
N MET A 56 8.10 -8.72 9.74
CA MET A 56 9.50 -8.65 10.20
C MET A 56 9.82 -9.68 11.29
N SER A 57 8.90 -9.93 12.21
CA SER A 57 9.00 -10.92 13.28
C SER A 57 9.12 -12.34 12.73
N GLN A 58 8.27 -12.70 11.75
CA GLN A 58 8.35 -14.02 11.09
C GLN A 58 9.64 -14.15 10.28
N LEU A 59 10.07 -13.10 9.59
CA LEU A 59 11.34 -13.09 8.88
C LEU A 59 12.53 -13.28 9.85
N GLY A 60 12.50 -12.65 11.01
CA GLY A 60 13.49 -12.82 12.07
C GLY A 60 13.56 -14.28 12.54
N ARG A 61 12.42 -14.95 12.68
CA ARG A 61 12.36 -16.39 12.99
C ARG A 61 12.95 -17.26 11.88
N VAL A 62 12.69 -16.94 10.61
CA VAL A 62 13.33 -17.64 9.48
C VAL A 62 14.85 -17.42 9.52
N GLN A 63 15.31 -16.20 9.80
CA GLN A 63 16.73 -15.86 9.92
C GLN A 63 17.41 -16.65 11.04
N ALA A 64 16.72 -16.83 12.16
CA ALA A 64 17.18 -17.60 13.31
C ALA A 64 16.97 -19.12 13.16
N TRP A 65 16.49 -19.61 12.01
CA TRP A 65 16.17 -21.02 11.78
C TRP A 65 15.12 -21.59 12.75
N GLN A 66 14.22 -20.74 13.25
CA GLN A 66 13.12 -21.08 14.13
C GLN A 66 11.78 -21.23 13.40
N ALA A 67 11.76 -20.93 12.11
CA ALA A 67 10.62 -21.09 11.22
C ALA A 67 11.11 -21.43 9.79
N GLU A 68 10.27 -22.15 9.06
CA GLU A 68 10.46 -22.37 7.63
C GLU A 68 9.97 -21.16 6.81
N PRO A 69 10.60 -20.86 5.66
CA PRO A 69 10.27 -19.69 4.84
C PRO A 69 8.81 -19.63 4.38
N GLU A 70 8.15 -20.78 4.23
CA GLU A 70 6.75 -20.91 3.81
C GLU A 70 5.76 -20.24 4.78
N VAL A 71 6.15 -19.92 6.02
CA VAL A 71 5.29 -19.20 6.96
C VAL A 71 4.87 -17.82 6.40
N LEU A 72 5.74 -17.17 5.61
CA LEU A 72 5.45 -15.89 4.95
C LEU A 72 4.62 -16.05 3.66
N LEU A 73 4.40 -17.27 3.22
CA LEU A 73 3.63 -17.60 2.01
C LEU A 73 2.24 -18.16 2.36
N TYR A 74 1.95 -18.30 3.65
CA TYR A 74 0.68 -18.83 4.13
C TYR A 74 -0.41 -17.75 4.06
N PRO A 75 -1.39 -17.86 3.15
CA PRO A 75 -2.33 -16.77 2.88
C PRO A 75 -3.16 -16.33 4.08
N LYS A 76 -3.38 -17.25 5.02
CA LYS A 76 -4.19 -16.98 6.20
C LYS A 76 -3.38 -16.48 7.39
N HIS A 77 -2.05 -16.40 7.31
CA HIS A 77 -1.22 -16.02 8.46
C HIS A 77 -1.67 -14.68 9.08
N LEU A 78 -1.87 -13.67 8.25
CA LEU A 78 -2.36 -12.37 8.70
C LEU A 78 -3.88 -12.36 8.88
N GLN A 79 -4.64 -13.04 8.00
CA GLN A 79 -6.10 -13.13 8.10
C GLN A 79 -6.58 -13.73 9.42
N ASP A 80 -5.91 -14.77 9.91
CA ASP A 80 -6.25 -15.45 11.17
C ASP A 80 -6.04 -14.53 12.38
N LYS A 81 -5.17 -13.52 12.27
CA LYS A 81 -4.88 -12.53 13.33
C LYS A 81 -5.71 -11.26 13.21
N VAL A 82 -6.25 -10.95 12.03
CA VAL A 82 -7.04 -9.73 11.77
C VAL A 82 -8.46 -10.07 11.33
N PRO A 83 -9.29 -10.69 12.19
CA PRO A 83 -10.67 -11.08 11.84
C PRO A 83 -11.62 -9.89 11.60
N ASN A 84 -11.23 -8.66 11.96
CA ASN A 84 -12.03 -7.45 11.70
C ASN A 84 -11.83 -6.88 10.27
N ALA A 85 -10.94 -7.47 9.46
CA ALA A 85 -10.75 -7.15 8.05
C ALA A 85 -10.83 -8.40 7.17
N ARG A 86 -11.09 -8.19 5.87
CA ARG A 86 -10.72 -9.15 4.84
C ARG A 86 -9.32 -8.81 4.35
N VAL A 87 -8.36 -9.68 4.65
CA VAL A 87 -6.99 -9.59 4.16
C VAL A 87 -6.95 -10.18 2.75
N LEU A 88 -6.51 -9.39 1.78
CA LEU A 88 -6.36 -9.77 0.38
C LEU A 88 -4.94 -10.30 0.17
N HIS A 89 -4.82 -11.59 -0.18
CA HIS A 89 -3.53 -12.24 -0.44
C HIS A 89 -3.30 -12.43 -1.94
N HIS A 90 -2.98 -11.31 -2.62
CA HIS A 90 -2.79 -11.23 -4.07
C HIS A 90 -4.02 -11.69 -4.87
N GLU A 91 -5.18 -11.11 -4.56
CA GLU A 91 -6.47 -11.56 -5.09
C GLU A 91 -7.35 -10.42 -5.61
N LEU A 92 -8.27 -10.78 -6.50
CA LEU A 92 -9.32 -9.90 -7.01
C LEU A 92 -10.60 -10.10 -6.21
N VAL A 93 -11.23 -9.00 -5.79
CA VAL A 93 -12.56 -8.99 -5.19
C VAL A 93 -13.46 -8.01 -5.89
N GLU A 94 -14.77 -8.22 -5.81
CA GLU A 94 -15.76 -7.25 -6.28
C GLU A 94 -16.62 -6.80 -5.10
N VAL A 95 -16.67 -5.49 -4.88
CA VAL A 95 -17.48 -4.89 -3.82
C VAL A 95 -18.34 -3.79 -4.43
N ALA A 96 -19.66 -3.93 -4.30
CA ALA A 96 -20.63 -3.00 -4.88
C ALA A 96 -20.41 -2.73 -6.40
N GLY A 97 -19.97 -3.73 -7.15
CA GLY A 97 -19.68 -3.62 -8.59
C GLY A 97 -18.32 -3.00 -8.94
N VAL A 98 -17.50 -2.64 -7.94
CA VAL A 98 -16.12 -2.16 -8.13
C VAL A 98 -15.17 -3.34 -8.01
N ARG A 99 -14.34 -3.58 -9.02
CA ARG A 99 -13.33 -4.64 -9.06
C ARG A 99 -12.03 -4.15 -8.42
N ILE A 100 -11.69 -4.69 -7.26
CA ILE A 100 -10.56 -4.26 -6.42
C ILE A 100 -9.55 -5.41 -6.35
N PHE A 101 -8.32 -5.17 -6.78
CA PHE A 101 -7.24 -6.14 -6.63
C PHE A 101 -6.32 -5.71 -5.48
N GLY A 102 -6.09 -6.60 -4.53
CA GLY A 102 -5.14 -6.39 -3.44
C GLY A 102 -3.88 -7.19 -3.66
N SER A 103 -2.78 -6.51 -4.01
CA SER A 103 -1.44 -7.09 -4.12
C SER A 103 -0.72 -6.95 -2.78
N ASP A 104 -0.66 -8.04 -2.04
CA ASP A 104 0.18 -8.18 -0.83
C ASP A 104 1.64 -8.45 -1.16
N TRP A 105 1.98 -8.53 -2.47
CA TRP A 105 3.35 -8.65 -2.95
C TRP A 105 4.18 -7.47 -2.46
N CYS A 106 4.79 -7.69 -1.30
CA CYS A 106 5.61 -6.76 -0.58
C CYS A 106 7.00 -7.40 -0.49
N PRO A 107 7.93 -7.04 -1.37
CA PRO A 107 9.12 -7.81 -1.65
C PRO A 107 10.11 -7.70 -0.49
N TRP A 108 10.01 -8.67 0.40
CA TRP A 108 11.09 -9.05 1.28
C TRP A 108 12.02 -10.11 0.61
N PHE A 109 13.14 -9.80 -0.06
CA PHE A 109 13.91 -8.56 -0.08
C PHE A 109 14.94 -8.47 -1.23
N GLY A 110 15.03 -7.23 -1.74
CA GLY A 110 15.89 -6.63 -2.76
C GLY A 110 15.07 -6.45 -4.04
N TYR A 111 14.89 -5.23 -4.54
CA TYR A 111 15.94 -4.39 -5.13
C TYR A 111 15.96 -2.94 -4.65
N ALA A 112 17.16 -2.48 -4.31
CA ALA A 112 17.56 -1.07 -4.43
C ALA A 112 17.61 -0.69 -5.92
N ALA A 113 17.85 0.59 -6.22
CA ALA A 113 17.88 1.19 -7.55
C ALA A 113 18.44 0.31 -8.72
N PRO A 114 18.11 0.62 -10.00
CA PRO A 114 18.49 -0.17 -11.16
C PRO A 114 20.00 -0.37 -11.20
N GLY A 115 20.47 -1.61 -11.04
CA GLY A 115 21.88 -1.96 -10.99
C GLY A 115 22.34 -2.66 -9.72
N ASP A 116 21.51 -2.72 -8.66
CA ASP A 116 21.90 -3.29 -7.36
C ASP A 116 21.45 -4.74 -7.14
N TRP A 117 21.87 -5.66 -8.04
CA TRP A 117 21.61 -7.11 -7.88
C TRP A 117 22.30 -7.78 -6.69
N TRP A 118 23.11 -6.99 -6.00
CA TRP A 118 23.91 -7.32 -4.82
C TRP A 118 23.18 -6.97 -3.51
N ASN A 119 22.09 -6.19 -3.53
CA ASN A 119 21.38 -5.73 -2.31
C ASN A 119 20.22 -6.65 -1.86
N MET A 120 19.95 -7.78 -2.52
CA MET A 120 19.15 -8.88 -1.92
C MET A 120 19.93 -9.61 -0.80
N GLU A 121 21.22 -9.29 -0.61
CA GLU A 121 22.15 -9.97 0.31
C GLU A 121 21.96 -9.66 1.80
N TRP A 122 21.05 -8.76 2.22
CA TRP A 122 21.07 -8.26 3.60
C TRP A 122 20.73 -9.30 4.67
N THR A 123 19.94 -10.35 4.40
CA THR A 123 19.83 -11.50 5.34
C THR A 123 19.45 -12.80 4.63
N GLN A 124 20.04 -13.92 5.06
CA GLN A 124 19.77 -15.29 4.58
C GLN A 124 18.27 -15.66 4.55
N ALA A 125 17.46 -15.16 5.47
CA ALA A 125 16.02 -15.41 5.53
C ALA A 125 15.29 -15.01 4.24
N ARG A 126 15.69 -13.89 3.65
CA ARG A 126 14.97 -13.23 2.56
C ARG A 126 15.18 -13.99 1.26
N GLN A 127 16.42 -14.41 1.05
CA GLN A 127 16.79 -15.34 -0.02
C GLN A 127 16.03 -16.66 0.11
N ARG A 128 15.90 -17.20 1.33
CA ARG A 128 15.14 -18.43 1.59
C ARG A 128 13.65 -18.27 1.29
N VAL A 129 13.03 -17.16 1.71
CA VAL A 129 11.61 -16.87 1.43
C VAL A 129 11.36 -16.71 -0.06
N PHE A 130 12.21 -15.94 -0.76
CA PHE A 130 12.10 -15.78 -2.20
C PHE A 130 12.29 -17.10 -2.96
N ALA A 131 13.25 -17.93 -2.54
CA ALA A 131 13.45 -19.26 -3.12
C ALA A 131 12.25 -20.18 -2.90
N ALA A 132 11.65 -20.18 -1.70
CA ALA A 132 10.45 -20.95 -1.40
C ALA A 132 9.26 -20.50 -2.26
N TRP A 133 9.05 -19.19 -2.40
CA TRP A 133 8.03 -18.63 -3.30
C TRP A 133 8.26 -19.05 -4.74
N LYS A 134 9.49 -18.90 -5.27
CA LYS A 134 9.83 -19.28 -6.65
C LYS A 134 9.50 -20.75 -6.92
N GLN A 135 9.84 -21.64 -5.99
CA GLN A 135 9.50 -23.06 -6.09
C GLN A 135 7.98 -23.28 -6.06
N GLN A 136 7.24 -22.57 -5.21
CA GLN A 136 5.79 -22.63 -5.16
C GLN A 136 5.15 -22.12 -6.47
N ALA A 137 5.63 -21.00 -7.01
CA ALA A 137 5.15 -20.43 -8.27
C ALA A 137 5.34 -21.40 -9.45
N LEU A 138 6.51 -22.03 -9.54
CA LEU A 138 6.78 -23.04 -10.57
C LEU A 138 5.89 -24.28 -10.39
N ARG A 139 5.67 -24.75 -9.16
CA ARG A 139 4.73 -25.86 -8.87
C ARG A 139 3.28 -25.51 -9.23
N ASN A 140 2.90 -24.25 -9.09
CA ASN A 140 1.58 -23.74 -9.43
C ASN A 140 1.42 -23.42 -10.93
N GLY A 141 2.42 -23.75 -11.76
CA GLY A 141 2.33 -23.60 -13.21
C GLY A 141 2.56 -22.17 -13.70
N SER A 142 3.39 -21.38 -13.00
CA SER A 142 3.84 -20.08 -13.50
C SER A 142 4.28 -20.18 -14.97
N SER A 143 3.73 -19.29 -15.81
CA SER A 143 4.11 -19.20 -17.22
C SER A 143 5.50 -18.60 -17.44
N ASP A 144 6.05 -17.95 -16.40
CA ASP A 144 7.42 -17.45 -16.39
C ASP A 144 8.37 -18.56 -15.91
N PRO A 145 9.36 -19.00 -16.73
CA PRO A 145 10.34 -20.01 -16.32
C PRO A 145 11.29 -19.52 -15.21
N VAL A 146 11.37 -18.21 -14.98
CA VAL A 146 12.21 -17.59 -13.95
C VAL A 146 11.41 -16.48 -13.25
N PRO A 147 10.35 -16.80 -12.50
CA PRO A 147 9.48 -15.78 -11.93
C PRO A 147 10.26 -14.91 -10.95
N THR A 148 10.18 -13.59 -11.14
CA THR A 148 10.87 -12.58 -10.33
C THR A 148 9.92 -11.75 -9.47
N HIS A 149 8.63 -11.74 -9.81
CA HIS A 149 7.58 -11.02 -9.09
C HIS A 149 6.20 -11.65 -9.32
N ARG A 150 5.19 -11.23 -8.56
CA ARG A 150 3.79 -11.66 -8.75
C ARG A 150 2.91 -10.72 -9.57
N TYR A 151 3.43 -9.56 -10.02
CA TYR A 151 2.61 -8.57 -10.72
C TYR A 151 1.93 -9.11 -11.99
N ALA A 152 2.57 -10.02 -12.72
CA ALA A 152 1.98 -10.66 -13.89
C ALA A 152 0.71 -11.49 -13.59
N GLU A 153 0.50 -11.89 -12.33
CA GLU A 153 -0.71 -12.60 -11.89
C GLU A 153 -1.92 -11.66 -11.78
N ILE A 154 -1.72 -10.34 -11.75
CA ILE A 154 -2.80 -9.35 -11.62
C ILE A 154 -3.56 -9.29 -12.95
N PRO A 155 -4.88 -9.60 -12.97
CA PRO A 155 -5.65 -9.65 -14.21
C PRO A 155 -5.98 -8.26 -14.76
N GLY A 156 -6.41 -8.20 -16.02
CA GLY A 156 -7.04 -7.01 -16.59
C GLY A 156 -8.45 -6.76 -16.05
N GLY A 157 -8.96 -5.55 -16.25
CA GLY A 157 -10.30 -5.14 -15.82
C GLY A 157 -10.42 -4.85 -14.31
N VAL A 158 -9.30 -4.51 -13.67
CA VAL A 158 -9.25 -4.00 -12.30
C VAL A 158 -9.63 -2.52 -12.30
N ASP A 159 -10.56 -2.10 -11.44
CA ASP A 159 -10.90 -0.69 -11.26
C ASP A 159 -9.92 -0.02 -10.29
N ILE A 160 -9.69 -0.67 -9.14
CA ILE A 160 -8.80 -0.20 -8.08
C ILE A 160 -7.71 -1.26 -7.84
N LEU A 161 -6.44 -0.88 -8.01
CA LEU A 161 -5.31 -1.68 -7.55
C LEU A 161 -4.82 -1.15 -6.21
N MET A 162 -4.67 -2.03 -5.23
CA MET A 162 -3.95 -1.77 -3.98
C MET A 162 -2.61 -2.49 -4.03
N SER A 163 -1.51 -1.78 -3.77
CA SER A 163 -0.19 -2.36 -3.50
C SER A 163 0.41 -1.65 -2.31
N HIS A 164 1.30 -2.29 -1.55
CA HIS A 164 2.00 -1.55 -0.50
C HIS A 164 3.12 -0.69 -1.11
N MET A 165 3.93 -1.30 -1.98
CA MET A 165 5.05 -0.67 -2.69
C MET A 165 4.57 0.32 -3.76
N ALA A 166 5.39 1.36 -3.99
CA ALA A 166 5.16 2.35 -5.04
C ALA A 166 5.54 1.82 -6.43
N PRO A 167 4.89 2.28 -7.52
CA PRO A 167 5.39 2.03 -8.86
C PRO A 167 6.54 2.98 -9.18
N TRP A 168 7.46 2.52 -10.03
CA TRP A 168 8.61 3.31 -10.46
C TRP A 168 8.21 4.71 -11.01
N ASP A 169 8.97 5.71 -10.56
CA ASP A 169 8.86 7.15 -10.85
C ASP A 169 7.60 7.85 -10.33
N ILE A 170 6.80 7.21 -9.49
CA ILE A 170 5.55 7.77 -8.94
C ILE A 170 5.61 7.75 -7.41
N PHE A 171 5.67 8.94 -6.79
CA PHE A 171 5.72 9.10 -5.33
C PHE A 171 6.80 8.23 -4.65
N ASP A 172 7.95 8.05 -5.31
CA ASP A 172 8.98 7.07 -4.92
C ASP A 172 10.35 7.70 -4.60
N GLN A 173 10.38 8.99 -4.28
CA GLN A 173 11.59 9.68 -3.85
C GLN A 173 11.70 9.67 -2.33
N THR A 174 12.86 9.37 -1.79
CA THR A 174 13.14 9.45 -0.35
C THR A 174 14.34 10.37 -0.12
N LEU A 175 14.70 10.62 1.14
CA LEU A 175 15.97 11.28 1.47
C LEU A 175 17.21 10.52 0.95
N TYR A 176 17.08 9.22 0.67
CA TYR A 176 18.12 8.35 0.13
C TYR A 176 18.03 8.20 -1.40
N GLY A 177 17.20 9.02 -2.06
CA GLY A 177 16.92 8.92 -3.49
C GLY A 177 15.75 7.98 -3.79
N GLN A 178 15.75 7.39 -4.98
CA GLN A 178 14.66 6.52 -5.42
C GLN A 178 14.76 5.15 -4.76
N TRP A 179 13.77 4.82 -3.92
CA TRP A 179 13.78 3.62 -3.09
C TRP A 179 12.36 3.07 -2.89
N GLY A 180 12.25 1.75 -2.69
CA GLY A 180 10.97 1.10 -2.38
C GLY A 180 9.95 1.08 -3.53
N SER A 181 10.40 1.26 -4.78
CA SER A 181 9.55 1.22 -5.97
C SER A 181 9.90 0.13 -6.97
N SER A 182 8.93 -0.27 -7.79
CA SER A 182 9.09 -1.36 -8.76
C SER A 182 8.79 -0.94 -10.20
N LYS A 183 9.73 -1.23 -11.10
CA LYS A 183 9.55 -1.09 -12.55
C LYS A 183 8.59 -2.13 -13.12
N ASP A 184 8.55 -3.32 -12.53
CA ASP A 184 7.64 -4.38 -12.95
C ASP A 184 6.19 -4.03 -12.59
N LEU A 185 5.96 -3.50 -11.39
CA LEU A 185 4.65 -2.94 -11.01
C LEU A 185 4.24 -1.83 -11.98
N ARG A 186 5.16 -0.91 -12.28
CA ARG A 186 4.93 0.18 -13.22
C ARG A 186 4.54 -0.33 -14.61
N SER A 187 5.29 -1.28 -15.15
CA SER A 187 5.03 -1.87 -16.47
C SER A 187 3.70 -2.62 -16.50
N HIS A 188 3.39 -3.35 -15.42
CA HIS A 188 2.13 -4.09 -15.33
C HIS A 188 0.92 -3.17 -15.23
N LEU A 189 1.00 -2.10 -14.43
CA LEU A 189 -0.02 -1.05 -14.38
C LEU A 189 -0.33 -0.49 -15.78
N GLU A 190 0.70 -0.20 -16.56
CA GLU A 190 0.55 0.31 -17.94
C GLU A 190 -0.18 -0.69 -18.85
N ALA A 191 -0.03 -1.99 -18.61
CA ALA A 191 -0.70 -3.06 -19.34
C ALA A 191 -2.18 -3.27 -18.92
N ILE A 192 -2.46 -3.38 -17.61
CA ILE A 192 -3.80 -3.70 -17.09
C ILE A 192 -4.71 -2.48 -16.90
N ARG A 193 -4.11 -1.29 -16.86
CA ARG A 193 -4.74 0.03 -16.87
C ARG A 193 -5.84 0.27 -15.81
N PRO A 194 -5.57 0.06 -14.50
CA PRO A 194 -6.55 0.35 -13.47
C PRO A 194 -6.85 1.85 -13.36
N LYS A 195 -8.10 2.20 -13.05
CA LYS A 195 -8.54 3.59 -12.89
C LYS A 195 -7.94 4.25 -11.66
N VAL A 196 -7.78 3.48 -10.58
CA VAL A 196 -7.22 3.93 -9.31
C VAL A 196 -6.05 3.04 -8.91
N HIS A 197 -4.96 3.66 -8.46
CA HIS A 197 -3.86 2.96 -7.80
C HIS A 197 -3.61 3.55 -6.42
N LEU A 198 -3.78 2.72 -5.39
CA LEU A 198 -3.61 3.06 -3.99
C LEU A 198 -2.40 2.34 -3.42
N PHE A 199 -1.52 3.07 -2.76
CA PHE A 199 -0.34 2.52 -2.11
C PHE A 199 0.15 3.35 -0.91
N GLY A 200 1.21 2.88 -0.27
CA GLY A 200 1.83 3.52 0.90
C GLY A 200 3.36 3.47 0.81
N HIS A 201 3.99 3.00 1.88
CA HIS A 201 5.44 2.75 2.02
C HIS A 201 6.34 4.00 2.03
N ILE A 202 6.16 4.92 1.08
CA ILE A 202 7.03 6.10 0.93
C ILE A 202 6.43 7.30 1.65
N HIS A 203 6.70 7.43 2.95
CA HIS A 203 6.04 8.40 3.84
C HIS A 203 6.27 9.86 3.38
N GLU A 204 7.48 10.15 2.89
CA GLU A 204 7.87 11.46 2.37
C GLU A 204 6.97 11.95 1.23
N ASN A 205 6.39 11.01 0.47
CA ASN A 205 5.62 11.31 -0.73
C ASN A 205 4.12 11.12 -0.54
N ARG A 206 3.63 11.10 0.71
CA ARG A 206 2.18 11.09 0.94
C ARG A 206 1.53 12.23 0.15
N GLY A 207 0.58 11.88 -0.70
CA GLY A 207 0.08 12.76 -1.74
C GLY A 207 -0.91 12.08 -2.68
N ALA A 208 -1.43 12.86 -3.62
CA ALA A 208 -2.32 12.35 -4.65
C ALA A 208 -2.10 13.05 -5.98
N TRP A 209 -2.16 12.29 -7.07
CA TRP A 209 -2.32 12.81 -8.42
C TRP A 209 -3.70 12.43 -8.93
N GLN A 210 -4.42 13.41 -9.46
CA GLN A 210 -5.75 13.20 -10.03
C GLN A 210 -5.91 13.96 -11.35
N ARG A 211 -6.57 13.34 -12.34
CA ARG A 211 -7.01 14.01 -13.56
C ARG A 211 -8.46 13.63 -13.90
N TRP A 212 -9.11 14.48 -14.69
CA TRP A 212 -10.51 14.27 -15.08
C TRP A 212 -10.67 13.35 -16.29
N SER A 213 -9.63 13.25 -17.12
CA SER A 213 -9.58 12.36 -18.27
C SER A 213 -8.12 12.19 -18.73
N PRO A 214 -7.82 11.18 -19.56
CA PRO A 214 -6.46 10.96 -20.08
C PRO A 214 -5.87 12.15 -20.85
N SER A 215 -6.70 13.05 -21.39
CA SER A 215 -6.27 14.24 -22.12
C SER A 215 -6.02 15.47 -21.24
N LYS A 216 -6.28 15.37 -19.93
CA LYS A 216 -6.07 16.46 -18.97
C LYS A 216 -4.81 16.22 -18.15
N ALA A 217 -4.19 17.33 -17.73
CA ALA A 217 -3.05 17.29 -16.83
C ALA A 217 -3.48 16.76 -15.46
N TYR A 218 -2.54 16.09 -14.77
CA TYR A 218 -2.71 15.77 -13.36
C TYR A 218 -2.66 17.03 -12.50
N MET A 219 -3.49 17.03 -11.47
CA MET A 219 -3.51 17.99 -10.38
C MET A 219 -3.14 17.28 -9.07
N GLY A 220 -2.60 18.04 -8.12
CA GLY A 220 -2.19 17.54 -6.81
C GLY A 220 -0.67 17.51 -6.66
N GLY A 221 -0.16 16.45 -6.05
CA GLY A 221 1.24 16.24 -5.74
C GLY A 221 1.43 15.79 -4.30
N VAL A 222 2.63 16.01 -3.76
CA VAL A 222 2.92 15.73 -2.35
C VAL A 222 2.20 16.72 -1.45
N GLU A 223 1.60 16.15 -0.43
CA GLU A 223 0.78 16.84 0.56
C GLU A 223 1.40 16.86 1.94
N TYR A 224 2.38 15.97 2.17
CA TYR A 224 3.11 15.91 3.41
C TYR A 224 4.01 17.12 3.59
N GLU A 225 3.86 17.75 4.75
CA GLU A 225 4.57 18.94 5.18
C GLU A 225 5.23 18.64 6.53
N PRO A 226 6.45 18.08 6.55
CA PRO A 226 7.16 17.78 7.80
C PRO A 226 7.42 19.02 8.66
N LEU A 227 7.52 20.19 8.02
CA LEU A 227 7.48 21.49 8.68
C LEU A 227 6.46 22.39 7.98
N PRO A 228 5.81 23.34 8.69
CA PRO A 228 4.80 24.21 8.09
C PRO A 228 5.29 24.89 6.80
N GLY A 229 4.59 24.64 5.68
CA GLY A 229 4.95 25.20 4.37
C GLY A 229 6.19 24.60 3.71
N LYS A 230 6.81 23.58 4.32
CA LYS A 230 7.94 22.83 3.73
C LYS A 230 7.44 21.48 3.26
N LYS A 231 7.26 21.35 1.95
CA LYS A 231 6.92 20.08 1.32
C LYS A 231 8.18 19.34 0.91
N PHE A 232 8.15 18.01 1.01
CA PHE A 232 9.08 17.18 0.29
C PHE A 232 8.80 17.33 -1.22
N CYS A 233 9.83 17.60 -2.03
CA CYS A 233 9.66 17.81 -3.46
C CYS A 233 9.70 16.47 -4.20
N PRO A 234 8.57 15.94 -4.70
CA PRO A 234 8.55 14.70 -5.45
C PRO A 234 9.09 14.89 -6.88
N ARG A 235 9.11 13.78 -7.62
CA ARG A 235 9.12 13.79 -9.08
C ARG A 235 7.92 14.59 -9.64
N PRO A 236 8.01 15.08 -10.89
CA PRO A 236 6.90 15.72 -11.59
C PRO A 236 5.68 14.78 -11.70
N PRO A 237 4.50 15.32 -12.04
CA PRO A 237 3.31 14.50 -12.27
C PRO A 237 3.56 13.39 -13.29
N PRO A 238 2.81 12.27 -13.21
CA PRO A 238 2.87 11.22 -14.21
C PRO A 238 2.62 11.77 -15.62
N ASN A 239 3.22 11.12 -16.62
CA ASN A 239 2.98 11.47 -18.01
C ASN A 239 1.53 11.18 -18.42
N ALA A 240 1.09 11.74 -19.56
CA ALA A 240 -0.27 11.59 -20.05
C ALA A 240 -0.67 10.12 -20.33
N THR A 241 0.30 9.25 -20.62
CA THR A 241 0.05 7.84 -20.94
C THR A 241 -0.12 6.95 -19.71
N TYR A 242 0.22 7.44 -18.51
CA TYR A 242 0.03 6.72 -17.26
C TYR A 242 -1.44 6.30 -17.11
N PRO A 243 -1.73 5.05 -16.70
CA PRO A 243 -3.07 4.47 -16.79
C PRO A 243 -4.09 5.09 -15.84
N SER A 244 -3.73 5.30 -14.58
CA SER A 244 -4.67 5.61 -13.50
C SER A 244 -5.05 7.08 -13.45
N ASP A 245 -6.34 7.36 -13.38
CA ASP A 245 -6.86 8.72 -13.27
C ASP A 245 -6.75 9.26 -11.83
N LEU A 246 -6.68 8.37 -10.84
CA LEU A 246 -6.39 8.67 -9.44
C LEU A 246 -5.24 7.80 -8.93
N ILE A 247 -4.20 8.45 -8.42
CA ILE A 247 -3.00 7.80 -7.87
C ILE A 247 -2.80 8.37 -6.48
N LEU A 248 -2.65 7.51 -5.49
CA LEU A 248 -2.68 7.94 -4.10
C LEU A 248 -1.67 7.16 -3.27
N ASN A 249 -0.66 7.89 -2.78
CA ASN A 249 0.19 7.44 -1.69
C ASN A 249 -0.36 7.98 -0.37
N ASN A 250 -0.95 7.12 0.46
CA ASN A 250 -1.53 7.53 1.75
C ASN A 250 -0.73 7.09 2.97
N ALA A 251 0.58 6.91 2.88
CA ALA A 251 1.39 6.60 4.06
C ALA A 251 1.13 7.61 5.20
N GLN A 252 0.61 7.13 6.35
CA GLN A 252 0.10 8.00 7.44
C GLN A 252 1.03 8.14 8.64
N MET A 253 2.12 7.38 8.67
CA MET A 253 3.09 7.40 9.75
C MET A 253 4.11 8.53 9.54
N ASN A 254 4.60 9.05 10.65
CA ASN A 254 5.58 10.12 10.70
C ASN A 254 6.94 9.64 10.17
N ASN A 255 7.74 10.55 9.61
CA ASN A 255 9.10 10.27 9.18
C ASN A 255 10.06 10.82 10.23
N GLN A 256 10.74 9.91 10.95
CA GLN A 256 11.65 10.25 12.05
C GLN A 256 12.73 11.28 11.70
N PHE A 257 13.19 11.31 10.45
CA PHE A 257 14.25 12.22 10.00
C PHE A 257 13.72 13.58 9.56
N LEU A 258 12.49 13.62 9.02
CA LEU A 258 11.90 14.85 8.50
C LEU A 258 11.10 15.61 9.56
N ASP A 259 10.39 14.91 10.44
CA ASP A 259 9.49 15.54 11.41
C ASP A 259 10.22 16.16 12.61
N GLN A 260 11.55 15.95 12.73
CA GLN A 260 12.37 16.36 13.88
C GLN A 260 11.85 15.85 15.24
N THR A 261 10.85 14.99 15.22
CA THR A 261 10.37 14.24 16.36
C THR A 261 11.12 12.92 16.36
N TYR A 262 11.98 12.71 17.35
CA TYR A 262 12.53 11.39 17.66
C TYR A 262 11.38 10.45 18.05
N THR A 263 10.69 9.86 17.08
CA THR A 263 9.92 8.64 17.32
C THR A 263 10.90 7.48 17.35
N HIS A 264 11.72 7.46 18.40
CA HIS A 264 12.36 6.22 18.82
C HIS A 264 11.24 5.24 19.18
N SER A 265 11.28 4.05 18.58
CA SER A 265 11.02 2.66 19.04
C SER A 265 10.19 2.35 20.31
N TRP A 266 9.58 3.33 20.98
CA TRP A 266 8.89 3.26 22.27
C TRP A 266 7.83 4.37 22.46
N GLY A 267 7.70 5.34 21.54
CA GLY A 267 6.60 6.33 21.53
C GLY A 267 5.44 5.87 20.65
N PRO A 268 4.19 6.29 20.91
CA PRO A 268 3.05 5.87 20.11
C PRO A 268 3.18 6.36 18.67
N VAL A 269 3.00 5.45 17.71
CA VAL A 269 2.85 5.79 16.29
C VAL A 269 1.57 6.61 16.15
N GLU A 270 1.70 7.89 15.83
CA GLU A 270 0.55 8.77 15.66
C GLU A 270 0.22 8.93 14.17
N ILE A 271 -1.05 8.69 13.80
CA ILE A 271 -1.58 9.13 12.51
C ILE A 271 -1.39 10.65 12.43
N LYS A 272 -0.51 11.14 11.54
CA LYS A 272 -0.22 12.58 11.42
C LYS A 272 -1.11 13.31 10.43
N ALA A 273 -1.95 12.60 9.68
CA ALA A 273 -2.83 13.18 8.67
C ALA A 273 -4.11 12.37 8.49
N PRO A 274 -5.24 13.01 8.12
CA PRO A 274 -6.49 12.30 7.92
C PRO A 274 -6.37 11.33 6.75
N GLY A 275 -7.24 10.32 6.76
CA GLY A 275 -7.46 9.48 5.58
C GLY A 275 -7.93 10.31 4.36
N LYS A 276 -8.10 9.61 3.25
CA LYS A 276 -8.67 10.15 2.02
C LYS A 276 -10.03 9.54 1.79
N LEU A 277 -11.02 10.37 1.48
CA LEU A 277 -12.32 9.90 1.03
C LEU A 277 -12.29 9.80 -0.50
N ILE A 278 -12.48 8.59 -1.01
CA ILE A 278 -12.61 8.33 -2.45
C ILE A 278 -14.08 8.14 -2.76
N THR A 279 -14.61 8.92 -3.71
CA THR A 279 -15.96 8.71 -4.24
C THR A 279 -15.89 7.98 -5.57
N ALA A 280 -16.82 7.06 -5.80
CA ALA A 280 -16.95 6.30 -7.04
C ALA A 280 -18.36 6.49 -7.60
N LYS A 281 -18.47 6.88 -8.87
CA LYS A 281 -19.75 7.06 -9.55
C LYS A 281 -19.80 6.24 -10.83
N TRP A 282 -20.82 5.40 -10.98
CA TRP A 282 -21.09 4.70 -12.23
C TRP A 282 -21.79 5.62 -13.23
N SER A 283 -21.21 5.80 -14.42
CA SER A 283 -21.83 6.57 -15.50
C SER A 283 -21.25 6.20 -16.85
N GLY A 284 -22.11 5.96 -17.85
CA GLY A 284 -21.68 5.65 -19.21
C GLY A 284 -20.90 4.33 -19.33
N GLY A 285 -21.25 3.32 -18.52
CA GLY A 285 -20.63 2.00 -18.56
C GLY A 285 -19.25 1.89 -17.92
N GLN A 286 -18.83 2.89 -17.14
CA GLN A 286 -17.57 2.87 -16.40
C GLN A 286 -17.67 3.61 -15.06
N TRP A 287 -16.75 3.28 -14.14
CA TRP A 287 -16.55 4.00 -12.89
C TRP A 287 -15.74 5.29 -13.09
N HIS A 288 -16.16 6.35 -12.39
CA HIS A 288 -15.44 7.61 -12.26
C HIS A 288 -15.08 7.83 -10.80
N PHE A 289 -13.82 8.15 -10.53
CA PHE A 289 -13.29 8.28 -9.18
C PHE A 289 -12.81 9.70 -8.88
N SER A 290 -12.98 10.15 -7.65
CA SER A 290 -12.37 11.38 -7.15
C SER A 290 -11.94 11.23 -5.70
N ALA A 291 -10.94 12.01 -5.27
CA ALA A 291 -10.44 11.97 -3.90
C ALA A 291 -10.52 13.35 -3.24
N GLU A 292 -11.02 13.38 -2.01
CA GLU A 292 -11.05 14.56 -1.14
C GLU A 292 -10.40 14.22 0.21
N ARG A 293 -9.92 15.23 0.95
CA ARG A 293 -9.39 15.00 2.31
C ARG A 293 -10.54 14.88 3.30
N CYS A 294 -10.46 13.96 4.27
CA CYS A 294 -11.56 13.72 5.21
C CYS A 294 -11.87 14.93 6.12
N ASP A 295 -10.89 15.81 6.38
CA ASP A 295 -11.09 17.06 7.12
C ASP A 295 -12.02 18.05 6.41
N SER A 296 -12.06 18.04 5.07
CA SER A 296 -13.03 18.81 4.28
C SER A 296 -14.44 18.22 4.27
N ALA A 297 -14.58 16.90 4.43
CA ALA A 297 -15.86 16.20 4.35
C ALA A 297 -16.72 16.35 5.62
N ALA A 298 -16.10 16.59 6.78
CA ALA A 298 -16.81 16.90 8.04
C ALA A 298 -17.70 18.16 7.96
N SER A 299 -17.49 19.01 6.94
CA SER A 299 -18.34 20.18 6.67
C SER A 299 -19.62 19.89 5.86
N ARG A 300 -19.81 18.66 5.36
CA ARG A 300 -20.93 18.30 4.45
C ARG A 300 -21.96 17.34 5.03
N VAL A 301 -21.80 16.91 6.29
CA VAL A 301 -22.83 16.14 7.00
C VAL A 301 -23.76 17.10 7.78
N SER A 302 -24.35 18.05 7.06
CA SER A 302 -25.47 18.85 7.55
C SER A 302 -26.30 19.34 6.37
N SER A 303 -27.16 18.45 5.86
CA SER A 303 -28.44 18.78 5.21
C SER A 303 -29.21 17.50 4.92
#